data_AF-A0A8C3TAE0-F1
#
_entry.id   AF-A0A8C3TAE0-F1
#
_cell.length_a   1.000
_cell.length_b   1.000
_cell.length_c   1.000
_cell.angle_alpha   90.00
_cell.angle_beta   90.00
_cell.angle_gamma   90.00
#
_symmetry.space_group_name_H-M   'P 1'
#
loop_
_entity.id
_entity.type
_entity.pdbx_description
1 polymer ?
#
loop_
_entity_poly.entity_id
_entity_poly.type
_entity_poly.pdbx_seq_one_letter_code
_entity_poly.pdbx_strand_id
1 'polypeptide(L)'
;MAALPALRLLLCCSLWARSGASFPPEPPADSAPLPESPLQKPTVFIAILARNAAHALPRCLGCLERLRYPKSRLAIWAATDHNVDNTTEILREWLKNVQKLYHYVEWRPMEEPQ
;
A
#
# COMPACT_ATOMS: atom_id res chain seq x y z
N MET A 1 27.67 -31.75 -3.16
CA MET A 1 27.53 -30.59 -2.24
C MET A 1 26.09 -30.07 -2.27
N ALA A 2 25.12 -30.80 -1.69
CA ALA A 2 23.70 -30.41 -1.75
C ALA A 2 22.87 -30.83 -0.51
N ALA A 3 23.51 -31.19 0.61
CA ALA A 3 22.82 -31.68 1.81
C ALA A 3 22.62 -30.62 2.92
N LEU A 4 23.17 -29.41 2.74
CA LEU A 4 23.14 -28.32 3.73
C LEU A 4 21.82 -27.50 3.84
N PRO A 5 20.95 -27.35 2.81
CA PRO A 5 19.76 -26.51 2.94
C PRO A 5 18.63 -27.20 3.73
N ALA A 6 18.53 -28.54 3.64
CA ALA A 6 17.50 -29.31 4.33
C ALA A 6 17.70 -29.33 5.85
N LEU A 7 18.96 -29.39 6.32
CA LEU A 7 19.30 -29.36 7.74
C LEU A 7 18.98 -27.99 8.37
N ARG A 8 19.15 -26.90 7.61
CA ARG A 8 18.77 -25.54 8.07
C ARG A 8 17.26 -25.36 8.17
N LEU A 9 16.48 -25.96 7.27
CA LEU A 9 15.02 -25.91 7.31
C LEU A 9 14.47 -26.66 8.54
N LEU A 10 15.03 -27.84 8.84
CA LEU A 10 14.68 -28.64 10.01
C LEU A 10 15.08 -27.96 11.35
N LEU A 11 16.17 -27.20 11.36
CA LEU A 11 16.58 -26.42 12.53
C LEU A 11 15.62 -25.25 12.81
N CYS A 12 15.13 -24.56 11.77
CA CYS A 12 14.13 -23.49 11.93
C CYS A 12 12.78 -24.01 12.45
N CYS A 13 12.32 -25.17 11.98
CA CYS A 13 11.07 -25.76 12.46
C CYS A 13 11.14 -26.17 13.94
N SER A 14 12.29 -26.69 14.39
CA SER A 14 12.50 -27.04 15.80
C SER A 14 12.66 -25.81 16.70
N LEU A 15 13.19 -24.69 16.19
CA LEU A 15 13.22 -23.41 16.91
C LEU A 15 11.82 -22.81 17.08
N TRP A 16 10.95 -22.92 16.08
CA TRP A 16 9.54 -22.52 16.18
C TRP A 16 8.75 -23.41 17.14
N ALA A 17 8.98 -24.73 17.14
CA ALA A 17 8.31 -25.66 18.05
C ALA A 17 8.69 -25.47 19.54
N ARG A 18 9.85 -24.87 19.84
CA ARG A 18 10.28 -24.55 21.21
C ARG A 18 9.81 -23.20 21.72
N SER A 19 9.34 -22.32 20.85
CA SER A 19 8.58 -21.15 21.26
C SER A 19 7.15 -21.62 21.52
N GLY A 20 6.93 -22.23 22.68
CA GLY A 20 5.59 -22.40 23.20
C GLY A 20 4.91 -21.05 23.11
N ALA A 21 3.88 -20.95 22.29
CA ALA A 21 3.00 -19.80 22.28
C ALA A 21 2.30 -19.81 23.64
N SER A 22 2.95 -19.23 24.64
CA SER A 22 2.32 -18.89 25.90
C SER A 22 1.27 -17.85 25.55
N PHE A 23 0.04 -18.31 25.30
CA PHE A 23 -1.10 -17.43 25.30
C PHE A 23 -1.12 -16.72 26.65
N PRO A 24 -1.25 -15.39 26.69
CA PRO A 24 -1.40 -14.69 27.96
C PRO A 24 -2.57 -15.33 28.72
N PRO A 25 -2.45 -15.51 30.05
CA PRO A 25 -3.54 -16.06 30.84
C PRO A 25 -4.80 -15.22 30.61
N GLU A 26 -5.94 -15.89 30.40
CA GLU A 26 -7.25 -15.24 30.33
C GLU A 26 -7.41 -14.36 31.57
N PRO A 27 -7.75 -13.08 31.40
CA PRO A 27 -7.92 -12.18 32.52
C PRO A 27 -9.10 -12.67 33.39
N PRO A 28 -9.05 -12.49 34.72
CA PRO A 28 -10.12 -12.92 35.60
C PRO A 28 -11.46 -12.27 35.20
N ALA A 29 -12.57 -13.00 35.38
CA ALA A 29 -13.91 -12.62 34.92
C ALA A 29 -14.40 -11.24 35.42
N ASP A 30 -13.81 -10.73 36.50
CA ASP A 30 -14.15 -9.45 37.14
C ASP A 30 -13.17 -8.31 36.80
N SER A 31 -12.26 -8.52 35.84
CA SER A 31 -11.31 -7.49 35.41
C SER A 31 -11.99 -6.41 34.56
N ALA A 32 -11.64 -5.14 34.82
CA ALA A 32 -12.13 -4.04 34.01
C ALA A 32 -11.67 -4.19 32.55
N PRO A 33 -12.51 -3.90 31.56
CA PRO A 33 -12.13 -3.98 30.15
C PRO A 33 -10.93 -3.07 29.88
N LEU A 34 -9.99 -3.57 29.08
CA LEU A 34 -8.86 -2.76 28.63
C LEU A 34 -9.37 -1.55 27.84
N PRO A 35 -8.69 -0.39 27.94
CA PRO A 35 -9.05 0.78 27.18
C PRO A 35 -9.00 0.47 25.68
N GLU A 36 -10.05 0.88 24.97
CA GLU A 36 -10.12 0.70 23.52
C GLU A 36 -9.00 1.45 22.81
N SER A 37 -8.55 0.91 21.67
CA SER A 37 -7.56 1.60 20.84
C SER A 37 -8.14 2.92 20.32
N PRO A 38 -7.33 3.98 20.17
CA PRO A 38 -7.83 5.24 19.63
C PRO A 38 -8.39 5.04 18.22
N LEU A 39 -9.48 5.76 17.91
CA LEU A 39 -10.11 5.72 16.60
C LEU A 39 -9.13 6.17 15.51
N GLN A 40 -8.72 5.22 14.68
CA GLN A 40 -7.88 5.49 13.53
C GLN A 40 -8.74 5.68 12.27
N LYS A 41 -8.40 6.68 11.46
CA LYS A 41 -9.01 6.84 10.12
C LYS A 41 -8.71 5.61 9.26
N PRO A 42 -9.55 5.16 8.33
CA PRO A 42 -9.24 3.98 7.50
C PRO A 42 -8.05 4.20 6.53
N THR A 43 -7.50 3.12 5.97
CA THR A 43 -6.59 3.23 4.81
C THR A 43 -7.44 3.25 3.55
N VAL A 44 -7.19 4.21 2.66
CA VAL A 44 -8.00 4.39 1.43
C VAL A 44 -7.12 4.14 0.22
N PHE A 45 -7.64 3.38 -0.73
CA PHE A 45 -7.01 3.10 -2.02
C PHE A 45 -7.70 3.90 -3.12
N ILE A 46 -6.91 4.55 -3.97
CA ILE A 46 -7.38 5.42 -5.05
C ILE A 46 -6.80 4.92 -6.36
N ALA A 47 -7.66 4.41 -7.23
CA ALA A 47 -7.30 4.02 -8.59
C ALA A 47 -7.51 5.20 -9.56
N ILE A 48 -6.47 5.58 -10.28
CA ILE A 48 -6.48 6.63 -11.29
C ILE A 48 -6.28 5.97 -12.66
N LEU A 49 -7.34 6.00 -13.48
CA LEU A 49 -7.29 5.59 -14.88
C LEU A 49 -7.40 6.84 -15.74
N ALA A 50 -6.40 7.09 -16.59
CA ALA A 50 -6.38 8.29 -17.42
C ALA A 50 -6.14 7.97 -18.90
N ARG A 51 -7.10 8.39 -19.75
CA ARG A 51 -7.02 8.33 -21.21
C ARG A 51 -7.39 9.68 -21.83
N ASN A 52 -6.51 10.26 -22.65
CA ASN A 52 -6.68 11.56 -23.33
C ASN A 52 -7.23 12.68 -22.41
N ALA A 53 -6.71 12.74 -21.19
CA ALA A 53 -7.20 13.59 -20.11
C ALA A 53 -6.25 14.74 -19.75
N ALA A 54 -5.26 15.06 -20.60
CA ALA A 54 -4.21 16.03 -20.27
C ALA A 54 -4.76 17.40 -19.81
N HIS A 55 -5.89 17.82 -20.38
CA HIS A 55 -6.55 19.08 -20.05
C HIS A 55 -7.22 19.10 -18.66
N ALA A 56 -7.71 17.95 -18.19
CA ALA A 56 -8.45 17.84 -16.92
C ALA A 56 -7.57 17.35 -15.77
N LEU A 57 -6.51 16.60 -16.10
CA LEU A 57 -5.68 15.90 -15.14
C LEU A 57 -5.04 16.84 -14.09
N PRO A 58 -4.44 17.99 -14.43
CA PRO A 58 -3.87 18.90 -13.44
C PRO A 58 -4.89 19.37 -12.39
N ARG A 59 -6.14 19.63 -12.83
CA ARG A 59 -7.22 20.02 -11.93
C ARG A 59 -7.58 18.88 -10.97
N CYS A 60 -7.72 17.65 -11.48
CA CYS A 60 -8.04 16.48 -10.66
C CYS A 60 -6.94 16.18 -9.64
N LEU A 61 -5.68 16.21 -10.06
CA LEU A 61 -4.52 15.97 -9.20
C LEU A 61 -4.40 17.04 -8.11
N GLY A 62 -4.61 18.31 -8.45
CA GLY A 62 -4.67 19.40 -7.47
C GLY A 62 -5.82 19.25 -6.45
N CYS A 63 -6.96 18.66 -6.83
CA CYS A 63 -8.01 18.30 -5.86
C CYS A 63 -7.53 17.21 -4.90
N LEU A 64 -6.82 16.19 -5.42
CA LEU A 64 -6.31 15.10 -4.60
C LEU A 64 -5.26 15.58 -3.59
N GLU A 65 -4.37 16.48 -4.00
CA GLU A 65 -3.39 17.10 -3.11
C GLU A 65 -4.03 17.88 -1.97
N ARG A 66 -5.12 18.62 -2.25
CA ARG A 66 -5.85 19.43 -1.26
C ARG A 66 -6.74 18.62 -0.31
N LEU A 67 -6.89 17.30 -0.50
CA LEU A 67 -7.64 16.46 0.43
C LEU A 67 -7.09 16.60 1.86
N ARG A 68 -7.96 16.97 2.81
CA ARG A 68 -7.69 17.01 4.27
C ARG A 68 -7.70 15.60 4.90
N TYR A 69 -7.21 14.62 4.15
CA TYR A 69 -7.04 13.24 4.60
C TYR A 69 -5.53 12.96 4.76
N PRO A 70 -5.10 12.22 5.80
CA PRO A 70 -3.68 11.91 5.97
C PRO A 70 -3.14 11.14 4.76
N LYS A 71 -2.17 11.74 4.05
CA LYS A 71 -1.55 11.14 2.86
C LYS A 71 -0.82 9.82 3.19
N SER A 72 -0.31 9.70 4.41
CA SER A 72 0.28 8.48 4.98
C SER A 72 -0.69 7.29 5.07
N ARG A 73 -1.99 7.49 4.79
CA ARG A 73 -3.03 6.46 4.74
C ARG A 73 -3.72 6.34 3.38
N LEU A 74 -3.23 7.06 2.38
CA LEU A 74 -3.73 7.01 1.02
C LEU A 74 -2.77 6.18 0.17
N ALA A 75 -3.28 5.13 -0.46
CA ALA A 75 -2.60 4.36 -1.48
C ALA A 75 -3.10 4.79 -2.86
N ILE A 76 -2.19 5.04 -3.79
CA ILE A 76 -2.51 5.41 -5.17
C ILE A 76 -2.05 4.29 -6.09
N TRP A 77 -2.92 3.95 -7.03
CA TRP A 77 -2.60 3.11 -8.16
C TRP A 77 -2.99 3.85 -9.43
N ALA A 78 -2.08 3.93 -10.39
CA ALA A 78 -2.29 4.71 -11.61
C ALA A 78 -1.94 3.90 -12.85
N ALA A 79 -2.83 3.97 -13.85
CA ALA A 79 -2.59 3.40 -15.16
C ALA A 79 -3.11 4.32 -16.27
N THR A 80 -2.49 4.22 -17.44
CA THR A 80 -2.85 4.97 -18.64
C THR A 80 -2.96 4.05 -19.83
N ASP A 81 -3.89 4.37 -20.73
CA ASP A 81 -4.23 3.54 -21.89
C ASP A 81 -4.37 4.40 -23.16
N HIS A 82 -3.79 3.96 -24.29
CA HIS A 82 -3.90 4.55 -25.64
C HIS A 82 -4.05 6.09 -25.66
N ASN A 83 -3.06 6.80 -25.11
CA ASN A 83 -3.01 8.26 -25.11
C ASN A 83 -2.37 8.80 -26.38
N VAL A 84 -3.01 9.79 -27.00
CA VAL A 84 -2.47 10.59 -28.11
C VAL A 84 -1.96 11.95 -27.59
N ASP A 85 -2.37 12.33 -26.38
CA ASP A 85 -1.99 13.58 -25.71
C ASP A 85 -0.92 13.38 -24.61
N ASN A 86 -0.62 14.45 -23.88
CA ASN A 86 0.42 14.44 -22.84
C ASN A 86 -0.02 13.81 -21.50
N THR A 87 -1.11 13.03 -21.46
CA THR A 87 -1.66 12.46 -20.22
C THR A 87 -0.65 11.61 -19.46
N THR A 88 0.08 10.75 -20.17
CA THR A 88 1.06 9.83 -19.58
C THR A 88 2.18 10.58 -18.86
N GLU A 89 2.70 11.64 -19.48
CA GLU A 89 3.80 12.43 -18.93
C GLU A 89 3.37 13.21 -17.70
N ILE A 90 2.23 13.91 -17.76
CA ILE A 90 1.69 14.68 -16.64
C ILE A 90 1.46 13.77 -15.43
N LEU A 91 0.84 12.60 -15.65
CA LEU A 91 0.56 11.67 -14.56
C LEU A 91 1.84 11.09 -13.97
N ARG A 92 2.79 10.70 -14.83
CA ARG A 92 4.09 10.14 -14.41
C ARG A 92 4.92 11.13 -13.61
N GLU A 93 5.01 12.37 -14.07
CA GLU A 93 5.74 13.43 -13.37
C GLU A 93 5.13 13.69 -11.99
N TRP A 94 3.81 13.81 -11.94
CA TRP A 94 3.10 14.01 -10.69
C TRP A 94 3.34 12.86 -9.69
N LEU A 95 3.21 11.60 -10.13
CA LEU A 95 3.45 10.43 -9.27
C LEU A 95 4.86 10.41 -8.69
N LYS A 96 5.89 10.78 -9.48
CA LYS A 96 7.28 10.90 -9.00
C LYS A 96 7.41 11.95 -7.90
N ASN A 97 6.75 13.09 -8.06
CA ASN A 97 6.83 14.20 -7.09
C ASN A 97 6.14 13.87 -5.77
N VAL A 98 5.01 13.15 -5.82
CA VAL A 98 4.21 12.87 -4.61
C VAL A 98 4.52 11.53 -3.95
N GLN A 99 5.32 10.65 -4.57
CA GLN A 99 5.58 9.27 -4.12
C GLN A 99 5.88 9.16 -2.62
N LYS A 100 6.68 10.08 -2.07
CA LYS A 100 7.11 10.07 -0.66
C LYS A 100 6.04 10.53 0.33
N LEU A 101 4.98 11.18 -0.15
CA LEU A 101 3.90 11.72 0.68
C LEU A 101 2.82 10.68 0.97
N TYR A 102 2.57 9.81 -0.01
CA TYR A 102 1.52 8.81 0.03
C TYR A 102 2.00 7.50 0.68
N HIS A 103 1.07 6.75 1.27
CA HIS A 103 1.37 5.45 1.89
C HIS A 103 1.98 4.47 0.90
N TYR A 104 1.42 4.46 -0.31
CA TYR A 104 1.77 3.55 -1.38
C TYR A 104 1.47 4.21 -2.71
N VAL A 105 2.35 4.04 -3.70
CA VAL A 105 2.15 4.54 -5.06
C VAL A 105 2.63 3.49 -6.04
N GLU A 106 1.75 3.07 -6.95
CA GLU A 106 2.05 2.13 -8.02
C GLU A 106 1.73 2.75 -9.39
N TRP A 107 2.68 2.62 -10.32
CA TRP A 107 2.52 3.02 -11.71
C TRP A 107 2.49 1.77 -12.59
N ARG A 108 1.42 1.63 -13.38
CA ARG A 108 1.27 0.59 -14.40
C ARG A 108 1.29 1.23 -15.78
N PRO A 109 2.45 1.27 -16.47
CA PRO A 109 2.47 1.60 -17.88
C PRO A 109 1.80 0.45 -18.62
N MET A 110 0.86 0.77 -19.51
CA MET A 110 0.35 -0.23 -20.44
C MET A 110 1.40 -0.40 -21.54
N GLU A 111 2.05 -1.57 -21.58
CA GLU A 111 2.79 -2.04 -22.75
C GLU A 111 1.78 -2.32 -23.88
N GLU A 112 2.19 -2.09 -25.13
CA GLU A 112 1.36 -2.35 -26.31
C GLU A 112 0.76 -3.76 -26.26
N PRO A 113 -0.51 -3.94 -26.68
CA PRO A 113 -1.10 -5.28 -26.75
C PRO A 113 -0.25 -6.16 -27.68
N GLN A 114 0.18 -7.32 -27.17
CA GLN A 114 0.81 -8.36 -27.98
C GLN A 114 -0.17 -8.92 -29.02
#